data_AF-K1YD52-F1
#
_entry.id   AF-K1YD52-F1
#
_cell.length_a   1.000
_cell.length_b   1.000
_cell.length_c   1.000
_cell.angle_alpha   90.00
_cell.angle_beta   90.00
_cell.angle_gamma   90.00
#
_symmetry.space_group_name_H-M   'P 1'
#
loop_
_entity.id
_entity.type
_entity.pdbx_description
1 polymer ?
#
loop_
_entity_poly.entity_id
_entity_poly.type
_entity_poly.pdbx_seq_one_letter_code
_entity_poly.pdbx_strand_id
1 'polypeptide(L)'
;MELTKEKTSLREIKQMAKKNIQSIYSFPKTIGSLGIIAIKDPEKRRFILEGIAAIGLGALVIGGEDRDIENIIIVEKVSQNELVGFDFFIYDNEHEGVDVIQYMKAGITPIMPEKNVFSGMLREFNPMKFEGNGFFWNSENPYCMFQKVVAYMENIKFPEDRRVLLKNITTTF
;
A
#
# COMPACT_ATOMS: atom_id res chain seq x y z
N MET A 1 -17.80 -23.44 -31.35
CA MET A 1 -18.27 -22.57 -30.26
C MET A 1 -17.06 -22.30 -29.38
N GLU A 2 -16.27 -21.28 -29.72
CA GLU A 2 -15.12 -20.90 -28.92
C GLU A 2 -15.63 -20.25 -27.63
N LEU A 3 -15.36 -20.89 -26.49
CA LEU A 3 -15.52 -20.31 -25.17
C LEU A 3 -14.50 -19.17 -25.05
N THR A 4 -14.93 -17.94 -25.33
CA THR A 4 -14.21 -16.74 -24.90
C THR A 4 -14.09 -16.79 -23.39
N LYS A 5 -12.93 -17.24 -22.88
CA LYS A 5 -12.53 -16.97 -21.50
C LYS A 5 -12.46 -15.45 -21.37
N GLU A 6 -13.48 -14.84 -20.78
CA GLU A 6 -13.41 -13.45 -20.34
C GLU A 6 -12.16 -13.33 -19.45
N LYS A 7 -11.16 -12.57 -19.93
CA LYS A 7 -10.00 -12.25 -19.12
C LYS A 7 -10.50 -11.37 -17.97
N THR A 8 -10.63 -11.95 -16.79
CA THR A 8 -10.92 -11.22 -15.56
C THR A 8 -9.93 -10.07 -15.44
N SER A 9 -10.43 -8.85 -15.28
CA SER A 9 -9.59 -7.67 -15.22
C SER A 9 -8.74 -7.68 -13.94
N LEU A 10 -7.54 -7.08 -13.99
CA LEU A 10 -6.68 -6.96 -12.80
C LEU A 10 -7.43 -6.34 -11.61
N ARG A 11 -8.32 -5.38 -11.88
CA ARG A 11 -9.17 -4.74 -10.89
C ARG A 11 -10.08 -5.74 -10.16
N GLU A 12 -10.74 -6.63 -10.89
CA GLU A 12 -11.60 -7.65 -10.29
C GLU A 12 -10.80 -8.64 -9.46
N ILE A 13 -9.61 -9.04 -9.93
CA ILE A 13 -8.69 -9.90 -9.18
C ILE A 13 -8.29 -9.23 -7.85
N LYS A 14 -7.83 -7.96 -7.87
CA LYS A 14 -7.49 -7.24 -6.64
C LYS A 14 -8.70 -7.08 -5.72
N GLN A 15 -9.89 -6.81 -6.27
CA GLN A 15 -11.11 -6.65 -5.47
C GLN A 15 -11.54 -7.96 -4.79
N MET A 16 -11.46 -9.10 -5.48
CA MET A 16 -11.73 -10.41 -4.90
C MET A 16 -10.71 -10.76 -3.81
N ALA A 17 -9.42 -10.56 -4.10
CA ALA A 17 -8.37 -10.81 -3.12
C ALA A 17 -8.49 -9.94 -1.87
N LYS A 18 -8.83 -8.65 -2.03
CA LYS A 18 -9.08 -7.74 -0.91
C LYS A 18 -10.22 -8.23 -0.01
N LYS A 19 -11.35 -8.66 -0.60
CA LYS A 19 -12.47 -9.23 0.16
C LYS A 19 -12.07 -10.48 0.95
N ASN A 20 -11.17 -11.29 0.39
CA ASN A 20 -10.64 -12.46 1.08
C ASN A 20 -9.77 -12.04 2.28
N ILE A 21 -8.85 -11.07 2.11
CA ILE A 21 -8.05 -10.52 3.21
C ILE A 21 -8.96 -9.94 4.30
N GLN A 22 -9.97 -9.15 3.93
CA GLN A 22 -10.93 -8.60 4.89
C GLN A 22 -11.63 -9.69 5.69
N SER A 23 -11.91 -10.84 5.07
CA SER A 23 -12.55 -11.97 5.75
C SER A 23 -11.56 -12.72 6.66
N ILE A 24 -10.33 -12.99 6.19
CA ILE A 24 -9.28 -13.70 6.94
C ILE A 24 -8.92 -12.92 8.20
N TYR A 25 -8.72 -11.61 8.06
CA TYR A 25 -8.26 -10.73 9.12
C TYR A 25 -9.41 -10.00 9.82
N SER A 26 -10.66 -10.30 9.50
CA SER A 26 -11.85 -9.67 10.13
C SER A 26 -11.90 -8.14 10.02
N PHE A 27 -11.35 -7.56 8.94
CA PHE A 27 -11.52 -6.13 8.66
C PHE A 27 -12.98 -5.80 8.30
N PRO A 28 -13.49 -4.62 8.71
CA PRO A 28 -14.76 -4.12 8.22
C PRO A 28 -14.79 -4.04 6.68
N LYS A 29 -15.90 -4.50 6.09
CA LYS A 29 -16.11 -4.45 4.62
C LYS A 29 -16.18 -3.01 4.08
N THR A 30 -16.36 -2.03 4.95
CA THR A 30 -16.38 -0.59 4.63
C THR A 30 -14.99 -0.05 4.30
N ILE A 31 -13.92 -0.74 4.69
CA ILE A 31 -12.54 -0.31 4.40
C ILE A 31 -12.28 -0.43 2.90
N GLY A 32 -12.08 0.73 2.26
CA GLY A 32 -11.90 0.82 0.81
C GLY A 32 -10.48 0.45 0.34
N SER A 33 -9.48 0.60 1.21
CA SER A 33 -8.07 0.37 0.87
C SER A 33 -7.30 -0.25 2.05
N LEU A 34 -6.45 -1.23 1.73
CA LEU A 34 -5.64 -2.00 2.68
C LEU A 34 -4.14 -1.76 2.44
N GLY A 35 -3.42 -1.46 3.51
CA GLY A 35 -1.99 -1.22 3.52
C GLY A 35 -1.17 -2.36 4.13
N ILE A 36 0.10 -2.44 3.76
CA ILE A 36 1.14 -3.18 4.49
C ILE A 36 2.08 -2.16 5.13
N ILE A 37 2.31 -2.22 6.44
CA ILE A 37 3.15 -1.25 7.17
C ILE A 37 4.37 -1.97 7.72
N ALA A 38 5.55 -1.50 7.33
CA ALA A 38 6.84 -1.99 7.79
C ALA A 38 7.70 -0.78 8.17
N ILE A 39 7.41 -0.22 9.35
CA ILE A 39 8.16 0.88 9.97
C ILE A 39 8.80 0.34 11.25
N LYS A 40 10.12 0.44 11.39
CA LYS A 40 10.87 -0.08 12.52
C LYS A 40 10.70 0.78 13.77
N ASP A 41 10.79 2.10 13.60
CA ASP A 41 10.65 3.07 14.69
C ASP A 41 9.23 3.00 15.30
N PRO A 42 9.10 2.67 16.60
CA PRO A 42 7.79 2.45 17.22
C PRO A 42 6.96 3.73 17.34
N GLU A 43 7.57 4.89 17.57
CA GLU A 43 6.85 6.15 17.71
C GLU A 43 6.29 6.62 16.37
N LYS A 44 7.12 6.56 15.32
CA LYS A 44 6.68 6.87 13.95
C LYS A 44 5.62 5.88 13.49
N ARG A 45 5.82 4.58 13.73
CA ARG A 45 4.87 3.54 13.38
C ARG A 45 3.52 3.82 14.03
N ARG A 46 3.48 3.98 15.34
CA ARG A 46 2.22 4.24 16.07
C ARG A 46 1.48 5.45 15.53
N PHE A 47 2.18 6.57 15.32
CA PHE A 47 1.59 7.77 14.74
C PHE A 47 0.93 7.50 13.38
N ILE A 48 1.60 6.75 12.50
CA ILE A 48 1.09 6.39 11.18
C ILE A 48 -0.11 5.46 11.27
N LEU A 49 -0.10 4.49 12.18
CA LEU A 49 -1.20 3.55 12.39
C LEU A 49 -2.46 4.25 12.90
N GLU A 50 -2.32 5.15 13.89
CA GLU A 50 -3.42 5.98 14.39
C GLU A 50 -3.98 6.87 13.27
N GLY A 51 -3.11 7.46 12.45
CA GLY A 51 -3.49 8.25 11.29
C GLY A 51 -4.27 7.44 10.24
N ILE A 52 -3.81 6.24 9.88
CA ILE A 52 -4.47 5.31 8.94
C ILE A 52 -5.87 4.94 9.43
N ALA A 53 -5.99 4.57 10.70
CA ALA A 53 -7.27 4.21 11.31
C ALA A 53 -8.24 5.39 11.28
N ALA A 54 -7.78 6.59 11.67
CA ALA A 54 -8.61 7.80 11.72
C ALA A 54 -9.19 8.22 10.36
N ILE A 55 -8.51 7.89 9.26
CA ILE A 55 -8.97 8.19 7.89
C ILE A 55 -9.72 7.04 7.22
N GLY A 56 -10.06 5.98 7.97
CA GLY A 56 -10.89 4.86 7.50
C GLY A 56 -10.17 3.86 6.60
N LEU A 57 -8.84 3.78 6.71
CA LEU A 57 -8.03 2.76 6.05
C LEU A 57 -7.79 1.58 7.00
N GLY A 58 -7.42 0.43 6.45
CA GLY A 58 -6.98 -0.73 7.23
C GLY A 58 -5.57 -1.13 6.87
N ALA A 59 -4.85 -1.78 7.79
CA ALA A 59 -3.50 -2.24 7.47
C ALA A 59 -3.07 -3.48 8.25
N LEU A 60 -2.21 -4.28 7.60
CA LEU A 60 -1.36 -5.25 8.28
C LEU A 60 -0.02 -4.60 8.62
N VAL A 61 0.45 -4.81 9.84
CA VAL A 61 1.72 -4.29 10.33
C VAL A 61 2.69 -5.46 10.49
N ILE A 62 3.82 -5.38 9.80
CA ILE A 62 4.89 -6.36 9.92
C ILE A 62 5.72 -5.99 11.15
N GLY A 63 5.72 -6.88 12.13
CA GLY A 63 6.38 -6.66 13.41
C GLY A 63 5.73 -5.55 14.26
N GLY A 64 6.22 -5.39 15.48
CA GLY A 64 5.75 -4.38 16.43
C GLY A 64 4.79 -4.90 17.52
N GLU A 65 4.44 -4.00 18.43
CA GLU A 65 3.64 -4.29 19.63
C GLU A 65 2.43 -3.36 19.77
N ASP A 66 2.15 -2.55 18.73
CA ASP A 66 1.06 -1.56 18.69
C ASP A 66 -0.32 -2.23 18.62
N ARG A 67 -0.82 -2.63 19.79
CA ARG A 67 -2.14 -3.24 19.96
C ARG A 67 -3.23 -2.18 20.11
N ASP A 68 -4.47 -2.62 19.92
CA ASP A 68 -5.69 -1.85 20.22
C ASP A 68 -5.91 -0.61 19.34
N ILE A 69 -5.33 -0.56 18.14
CA ILE A 69 -5.66 0.43 17.11
C ILE A 69 -6.70 -0.18 16.16
N GLU A 70 -7.83 0.49 15.98
CA GLU A 70 -8.91 0.02 15.12
C GLU A 70 -8.40 -0.20 13.68
N ASN A 71 -8.83 -1.28 13.04
CA ASN A 71 -8.49 -1.58 11.64
C ASN A 71 -6.98 -1.79 11.39
N ILE A 72 -6.22 -2.11 12.44
CA ILE A 72 -4.80 -2.44 12.36
C ILE A 72 -4.56 -3.83 12.95
N ILE A 73 -3.81 -4.66 12.23
CA ILE A 73 -3.52 -6.03 12.66
C ILE A 73 -2.03 -6.30 12.53
N ILE A 74 -1.42 -6.78 13.61
CA ILE A 74 0.00 -7.13 13.64
C ILE A 74 0.18 -8.56 13.13
N VAL A 75 1.14 -8.74 12.24
CA VAL A 75 1.55 -10.03 11.69
C VAL A 75 3.07 -10.13 11.69
N GLU A 76 3.58 -11.36 11.74
CA GLU A 76 5.03 -11.59 11.57
C GLU A 76 5.47 -11.40 10.11
N LYS A 77 4.60 -11.77 9.16
CA LYS A 77 4.83 -11.65 7.72
C LYS A 77 3.50 -11.69 6.97
N VAL A 78 3.51 -11.15 5.75
CA VAL A 78 2.38 -11.24 4.81
C VAL A 78 2.65 -12.36 3.82
N SER A 79 1.64 -13.20 3.54
CA SER A 79 1.79 -14.29 2.57
C SER A 79 1.83 -13.76 1.13
N GLN A 80 2.65 -14.38 0.27
CA GLN A 80 2.73 -14.00 -1.16
C GLN A 80 1.38 -14.08 -1.87
N ASN A 81 0.53 -15.05 -1.49
CA ASN A 81 -0.80 -15.23 -2.07
C ASN A 81 -1.77 -14.10 -1.69
N GLU A 82 -1.48 -13.34 -0.64
CA GLU A 82 -2.32 -12.25 -0.16
C GLU A 82 -1.94 -10.91 -0.80
N LEU A 83 -0.69 -10.76 -1.28
CA LEU A 83 -0.14 -9.48 -1.75
C LEU A 83 -1.05 -8.76 -2.75
N VAL A 84 -1.65 -9.49 -3.68
CA VAL A 84 -2.51 -8.92 -4.74
C VAL A 84 -3.74 -8.20 -4.19
N GLY A 85 -4.18 -8.47 -2.95
CA GLY A 85 -5.31 -7.79 -2.33
C GLY A 85 -4.97 -6.48 -1.62
N PHE A 86 -3.68 -6.16 -1.46
CA PHE A 86 -3.23 -4.89 -0.88
C PHE A 86 -3.10 -3.79 -1.93
N ASP A 87 -3.27 -2.55 -1.49
CA ASP A 87 -3.29 -1.39 -2.38
C ASP A 87 -2.05 -0.51 -2.25
N PHE A 88 -1.51 -0.37 -1.04
CA PHE A 88 -0.30 0.39 -0.77
C PHE A 88 0.58 -0.30 0.29
N PHE A 89 1.83 0.11 0.39
CA PHE A 89 2.67 -0.24 1.52
C PHE A 89 3.45 0.98 2.02
N ILE A 90 3.79 0.99 3.31
CA ILE A 90 4.65 1.99 3.92
C ILE A 90 5.90 1.29 4.44
N TYR A 91 7.07 1.72 3.95
CA TYR A 91 8.35 1.09 4.31
C TYR A 91 9.43 2.14 4.56
N ASP A 92 10.12 2.06 5.68
CA ASP A 92 11.14 3.04 6.11
C ASP A 92 12.59 2.67 5.74
N ASN A 93 12.78 1.62 4.94
CA ASN A 93 14.09 1.04 4.60
C ASN A 93 14.82 0.30 5.73
N GLU A 94 14.22 0.14 6.92
CA GLU A 94 14.91 -0.45 8.07
C GLU A 94 14.41 -1.83 8.50
N HIS A 95 13.27 -2.29 7.97
CA HIS A 95 12.70 -3.57 8.35
C HIS A 95 13.32 -4.74 7.58
N GLU A 96 14.19 -5.50 8.26
CA GLU A 96 14.78 -6.72 7.70
C GLU A 96 13.71 -7.77 7.33
N GLY A 97 13.95 -8.53 6.27
CA GLY A 97 13.06 -9.60 5.80
C GLY A 97 11.85 -9.14 4.97
N VAL A 98 11.67 -7.84 4.76
CA VAL A 98 10.59 -7.29 3.92
C VAL A 98 11.07 -7.15 2.48
N ASP A 99 10.55 -8.00 1.59
CA ASP A 99 10.82 -7.93 0.15
C ASP A 99 9.81 -7.01 -0.55
N VAL A 100 10.07 -5.70 -0.51
CA VAL A 100 9.22 -4.69 -1.15
C VAL A 100 9.18 -4.79 -2.68
N ILE A 101 10.11 -5.51 -3.32
CA ILE A 101 10.08 -5.75 -4.77
C ILE A 101 8.88 -6.63 -5.12
N GLN A 102 8.59 -7.65 -4.30
CA GLN A 102 7.39 -8.49 -4.48
C GLN A 102 6.11 -7.67 -4.33
N TYR A 103 6.12 -6.68 -3.43
CA TYR A 103 4.96 -5.81 -3.22
C TYR A 103 4.70 -4.96 -4.46
N MET A 104 5.75 -4.35 -5.01
CA MET A 104 5.65 -3.57 -6.25
C MET A 104 5.26 -4.44 -7.45
N LYS A 105 5.79 -5.66 -7.57
CA LYS A 105 5.36 -6.65 -8.60
C LYS A 105 3.91 -7.08 -8.48
N ALA A 106 3.36 -7.10 -7.26
CA ALA A 106 1.93 -7.32 -7.02
C ALA A 106 1.08 -6.05 -7.30
N GLY A 107 1.69 -4.98 -7.79
CA GLY A 107 1.03 -3.71 -8.10
C GLY A 107 0.59 -2.95 -6.85
N ILE A 108 1.28 -3.13 -5.72
CA ILE A 108 1.03 -2.40 -4.47
C ILE A 108 1.81 -1.08 -4.53
N THR A 109 1.14 0.04 -4.27
CA THR A 109 1.76 1.37 -4.36
C THR A 109 2.79 1.59 -3.24
N PRO A 110 4.04 1.93 -3.57
CA PRO A 110 5.05 2.29 -2.58
C PRO A 110 4.78 3.67 -1.98
N ILE A 111 4.80 3.72 -0.65
CA ILE A 111 4.94 4.95 0.13
C ILE A 111 6.21 4.79 0.98
N MET A 112 7.28 5.50 0.67
CA MET A 112 8.62 5.25 1.27
C MET A 112 9.50 6.52 1.28
N PRO A 113 10.68 6.55 1.93
CA PRO A 113 11.55 7.72 1.85
C PRO A 113 12.00 7.98 0.41
N GLU A 114 12.16 9.24 0.03
CA GLU A 114 12.71 9.64 -1.28
C GLU A 114 14.11 9.04 -1.50
N LYS A 115 14.91 9.03 -0.43
CA LYS A 115 16.20 8.33 -0.39
C LYS A 115 15.96 6.85 -0.16
N ASN A 116 15.79 6.11 -1.24
CA ASN A 116 15.65 4.66 -1.22
C ASN A 116 16.48 3.99 -2.33
N VAL A 117 16.65 2.67 -2.23
CA VAL A 117 17.45 1.87 -3.16
C VAL A 117 16.87 1.80 -4.58
N PHE A 118 15.61 2.20 -4.77
CA PHE A 118 14.91 2.22 -6.05
C PHE A 118 14.77 3.63 -6.65
N SER A 119 15.51 4.63 -6.15
CA SER A 119 15.43 6.03 -6.64
C SER A 119 15.68 6.21 -8.15
N GLY A 120 16.32 5.24 -8.82
CA GLY A 120 16.44 5.22 -10.29
C GLY A 120 15.20 4.75 -11.05
N MET A 121 14.30 3.99 -10.39
CA MET A 121 13.09 3.39 -10.98
C MET A 121 11.80 4.04 -10.47
N LEU A 122 11.84 4.52 -9.23
CA LEU A 122 10.70 5.11 -8.55
C LEU A 122 10.71 6.64 -8.66
N ARG A 123 9.55 7.23 -8.91
CA ARG A 123 9.36 8.69 -9.02
C ARG A 123 8.03 9.10 -8.41
N GLU A 124 8.03 10.25 -7.73
CA GLU A 124 6.83 10.85 -7.13
C GLU A 124 5.70 10.94 -8.17
N PHE A 125 4.52 10.44 -7.78
CA PHE A 125 3.35 10.48 -8.64
C PHE A 125 2.88 11.92 -8.85
N ASN A 126 2.75 12.33 -10.11
CA ASN A 126 2.23 13.62 -10.51
C ASN A 126 0.93 13.41 -11.31
N PRO A 127 -0.26 13.61 -10.71
CA PRO A 127 -1.53 13.36 -11.38
C PRO A 127 -1.74 14.27 -12.59
N MET A 128 -1.20 15.49 -12.59
CA MET A 128 -1.33 16.42 -13.72
C MET A 128 -0.53 15.98 -14.95
N LYS A 129 0.49 15.13 -14.76
CA LYS A 129 1.32 14.58 -15.84
C LYS A 129 1.07 13.11 -16.12
N PHE A 130 0.33 12.42 -15.25
CA PHE A 130 0.14 10.96 -15.28
C PHE A 130 1.47 10.18 -15.19
N GLU A 131 2.47 10.77 -14.53
CA GLU A 131 3.82 10.22 -14.38
C GLU A 131 4.12 9.87 -12.93
N GLY A 132 5.10 9.01 -12.71
CA GLY A 132 5.49 8.52 -11.39
C GLY A 132 4.70 7.28 -10.97
N ASN A 133 5.16 6.64 -9.90
CA ASN A 133 4.73 5.29 -9.50
C ASN A 133 4.74 5.08 -7.98
N GLY A 134 4.82 6.16 -7.19
CA GLY A 134 4.80 6.08 -5.73
C GLY A 134 4.69 7.45 -5.06
N PHE A 135 4.72 7.43 -3.73
CA PHE A 135 4.66 8.62 -2.90
C PHE A 135 5.84 8.63 -1.94
N PHE A 136 6.65 9.68 -1.99
CA PHE A 136 7.95 9.69 -1.30
C PHE A 136 8.07 10.85 -0.32
N TRP A 137 8.44 10.56 0.93
CA TRP A 137 8.69 11.60 1.93
C TRP A 137 10.17 12.01 1.96
N ASN A 138 10.42 13.29 2.21
CA ASN A 138 11.75 13.89 2.21
C ASN A 138 12.32 14.13 3.63
N SER A 139 11.54 13.83 4.67
CA SER A 139 11.90 14.03 6.07
C SER A 139 11.42 12.86 6.92
N GLU A 140 12.21 12.51 7.92
CA GLU A 140 11.91 11.47 8.92
C GLU A 140 10.81 11.87 9.91
N ASN A 141 10.26 13.07 9.77
CA ASN A 141 9.13 13.53 10.56
C ASN A 141 7.87 12.70 10.23
N PRO A 142 7.18 12.09 11.23
CA PRO A 142 5.95 11.32 11.02
C PRO A 142 4.86 12.07 10.24
N TYR A 143 4.76 13.40 10.40
CA TYR A 143 3.80 14.22 9.67
C TYR A 143 4.07 14.20 8.14
N CYS A 144 5.33 14.15 7.72
CA CYS A 144 5.70 14.06 6.30
C CYS A 144 5.38 12.67 5.73
N MET A 145 5.53 11.61 6.52
CA MET A 145 5.10 10.26 6.13
C MET A 145 3.58 10.21 5.98
N PHE A 146 2.83 10.73 6.96
CA PHE A 146 1.37 10.74 6.92
C PHE A 146 0.81 11.61 5.79
N GLN A 147 1.45 12.74 5.48
CA GLN A 147 1.12 13.56 4.31
C GLN A 147 1.09 12.71 3.03
N LYS A 148 2.03 11.77 2.87
CA LYS A 148 2.08 10.89 1.68
C LYS A 148 0.99 9.82 1.67
N VAL A 149 0.54 9.37 2.84
CA VAL A 149 -0.67 8.53 2.97
C VAL A 149 -1.92 9.29 2.52
N VAL A 150 -2.05 10.54 2.96
CA VAL A 150 -3.17 11.41 2.57
C VAL A 150 -3.13 11.68 1.06
N ALA A 151 -1.96 12.03 0.52
CA ALA A 151 -1.79 12.26 -0.92
C ALA A 151 -2.17 11.01 -1.74
N TYR A 152 -1.72 9.82 -1.32
CA TYR A 152 -2.17 8.57 -1.93
C TYR A 152 -3.70 8.44 -1.90
N MET A 153 -4.32 8.67 -0.74
CA MET A 153 -5.77 8.55 -0.56
C MET A 153 -6.55 9.51 -1.47
N GLU A 154 -6.07 10.74 -1.64
CA GLU A 154 -6.66 11.72 -2.56
C GLU A 154 -6.62 11.23 -4.00
N ASN A 155 -5.46 10.75 -4.46
CA ASN A 155 -5.27 10.30 -5.84
C ASN A 155 -6.13 9.06 -6.15
N ILE A 156 -6.26 8.10 -5.23
CA ILE A 156 -7.09 6.92 -5.49
C ILE A 156 -8.59 7.22 -5.56
N LYS A 157 -9.07 8.37 -5.06
CA LYS A 157 -10.47 8.79 -5.23
C LYS A 157 -10.78 9.07 -6.71
N PHE A 158 -9.81 9.54 -7.49
CA PHE A 158 -9.95 9.76 -8.92
C PHE A 158 -9.72 8.44 -9.69
N PRO A 159 -10.70 7.93 -10.46
CA PRO A 159 -10.57 6.65 -11.15
C PRO A 159 -9.39 6.59 -12.14
N GLU A 160 -9.10 7.70 -12.80
CA GLU A 160 -8.05 7.78 -13.80
C GLU A 160 -6.65 7.78 -13.17
N ASP A 161 -6.42 8.60 -12.15
CA ASP A 161 -5.16 8.62 -11.38
C ASP A 161 -4.82 7.24 -10.82
N ARG A 162 -5.81 6.58 -10.21
CA ARG A 162 -5.67 5.21 -9.70
C ARG A 162 -5.26 4.23 -10.80
N ARG A 163 -5.90 4.32 -11.98
CA ARG A 163 -5.63 3.45 -13.13
C ARG A 163 -4.21 3.66 -13.65
N VAL A 164 -3.80 4.92 -13.80
CA VAL A 164 -2.46 5.30 -14.25
C VAL A 164 -1.40 4.89 -13.25
N LEU A 165 -1.59 5.17 -11.96
CA LEU A 165 -0.65 4.80 -10.90
C LEU A 165 -0.39 3.29 -10.90
N LEU A 166 -1.44 2.47 -10.94
CA LEU A 166 -1.31 1.01 -11.01
C LEU A 166 -0.60 0.55 -12.29
N LYS A 167 -0.93 1.16 -13.43
CA LYS A 167 -0.26 0.89 -14.71
C LYS A 167 1.23 1.21 -14.62
N ASN A 168 1.60 2.36 -14.06
CA ASN A 168 2.98 2.82 -13.96
C ASN A 168 3.81 1.88 -13.07
N ILE A 169 3.26 1.43 -11.94
CA ILE A 169 3.92 0.44 -11.07
C ILE A 169 4.15 -0.87 -11.82
N THR A 170 3.09 -1.46 -12.38
CA THR A 170 3.15 -2.76 -13.09
C THR A 170 3.93 -2.74 -14.42
N THR A 171 4.20 -1.56 -14.97
CA THR A 171 5.10 -1.40 -16.13
C THR A 171 6.56 -1.32 -15.68
N THR A 172 6.81 -0.85 -14.47
CA THR A 172 8.16 -0.66 -13.92
C THR A 172 8.76 -1.96 -13.37
N PHE A 173 7.93 -2.85 -12.80
CA PHE A 173 8.32 -4.09 -12.11
C PHE A 173 7.59 -5.32 -12.63
#